data_AF-A0A7V6E7R6-F1
#
_entry.id   AF-A0A7V6E7R6-F1
#
_cell.length_a   1.000
_cell.length_b   1.000
_cell.length_c   1.000
_cell.angle_alpha   90.00
_cell.angle_beta   90.00
_cell.angle_gamma   90.00
#
_symmetry.space_group_name_H-M   'P 1'
#
loop_
_entity.id
_entity.type
_entity.pdbx_description
1 polymer ?
#
loop_
_entity_poly.entity_id
_entity_poly.type
_entity_poly.pdbx_seq_one_letter_code
_entity_poly.pdbx_strand_id
1 'polypeptide(L)'
;MKQLKDAEFARSQSKLSPEAFTVLWLLKWEGVEDAEERAAQIGEAVKRYPHWRTSEQHGRELRIEIYKALRSAGIENLSSFVKKLFNILRGSKDDETGRQA
;
A
#
# COMPACT_ATOMS: atom_id res chain seq x y z
N MET A 1 10.93 17.72 20.47
CA MET A 1 11.21 17.45 19.04
C MET A 1 10.11 16.54 18.47
N LYS A 2 8.94 17.10 18.12
CA LYS A 2 7.76 16.31 17.67
C LYS A 2 7.22 16.74 16.30
N GLN A 3 7.97 17.57 15.56
CA GLN A 3 7.47 18.23 14.33
C GLN A 3 8.07 17.69 13.02
N LEU A 4 9.14 16.88 13.04
CA LEU A 4 9.69 16.29 11.80
C LEU A 4 8.79 15.20 11.22
N LYS A 5 8.21 14.34 12.07
CA LYS A 5 7.40 13.20 11.63
C LYS A 5 6.15 13.64 10.84
N ASP A 6 5.51 14.74 11.25
CA ASP A 6 4.32 15.26 10.56
C ASP A 6 4.65 15.96 9.23
N ALA A 7 5.80 16.64 9.14
CA ALA A 7 6.21 17.33 7.92
C ALA A 7 6.59 16.36 6.78
N GLU A 8 7.28 15.27 7.11
CA GLU A 8 7.57 14.20 6.15
C GLU A 8 6.31 13.42 5.78
N PHE A 9 5.43 13.15 6.74
CA PHE A 9 4.14 12.49 6.49
C PHE A 9 3.25 13.30 5.53
N ALA A 10 3.14 14.62 5.75
CA ALA A 10 2.39 15.53 4.87
C ALA A 10 3.02 15.65 3.47
N ARG A 11 4.35 15.62 3.37
CA ARG A 11 5.07 15.69 2.08
C ARG A 11 4.98 14.38 1.29
N SER A 12 5.00 13.24 1.98
CA SER A 12 4.75 11.91 1.40
C SER A 12 3.28 11.75 0.99
N GLN A 13 2.32 12.26 1.77
CA GLN A 13 0.91 12.35 1.37
C GLN A 13 0.71 13.13 0.07
N SER A 14 1.51 14.18 -0.16
CA SER A 14 1.40 15.01 -1.38
C SER A 14 1.95 14.35 -2.65
N LYS A 15 2.66 13.21 -2.56
CA LYS A 15 3.28 12.52 -3.72
C LYS A 15 2.81 11.07 -3.93
N LEU A 16 2.18 10.46 -2.92
CA LEU A 16 1.73 9.07 -2.99
C LEU A 16 0.35 9.00 -3.65
N SER A 17 0.14 7.98 -4.49
CA SER A 17 -1.21 7.68 -4.98
C SER A 17 -2.10 7.18 -3.84
N PRO A 18 -3.44 7.23 -3.98
CA PRO A 18 -4.35 6.70 -2.96
C PRO A 18 -4.01 5.26 -2.55
N GLU A 19 -3.66 4.40 -3.50
CA GLU A 19 -3.24 3.03 -3.20
C GLU A 19 -1.92 2.97 -2.42
N ALA A 20 -0.94 3.80 -2.78
CA ALA A 20 0.33 3.85 -2.08
C ALA A 20 0.17 4.40 -0.65
N PHE A 21 -0.75 5.35 -0.45
CA PHE A 21 -1.11 5.85 0.88
C PHE A 21 -1.78 4.77 1.75
N THR A 22 -2.73 4.02 1.20
CA THR A 22 -3.38 2.91 1.92
C THR A 22 -2.36 1.86 2.33
N VAL A 23 -1.43 1.51 1.43
CA VAL A 23 -0.33 0.59 1.74
C VAL A 23 0.56 1.13 2.85
N LEU A 24 0.96 2.40 2.77
CA LEU A 24 1.78 3.05 3.79
C LEU A 24 1.15 2.94 5.18
N TRP A 25 -0.14 3.26 5.26
CA TRP A 25 -0.86 3.26 6.53
C TRP A 25 -0.93 1.85 7.14
N LEU A 26 -1.20 0.83 6.32
CA LEU A 26 -1.18 -0.58 6.73
C LEU A 26 0.20 -1.03 7.21
N LEU A 27 1.26 -0.65 6.49
CA LEU A 27 2.63 -1.02 6.87
C LEU A 27 3.06 -0.38 8.20
N LYS A 28 2.68 0.88 8.43
CA LYS A 28 2.95 1.54 9.73
C LYS A 28 2.20 0.87 10.88
N TRP A 29 0.98 0.37 10.64
CA TRP A 29 0.21 -0.36 11.66
C TRP A 29 0.83 -1.70 12.04
N GLU A 30 1.43 -2.42 11.08
CA GLU A 30 2.15 -3.67 11.34
C GLU A 30 3.56 -3.45 11.90
N GLY A 31 3.98 -2.20 12.12
CA GLY A 31 5.31 -1.88 12.64
C GLY A 31 6.46 -2.15 11.65
N VAL A 32 6.17 -2.15 10.35
CA VAL A 32 7.17 -2.40 9.31
C VAL A 32 8.16 -1.24 9.20
N GLU A 33 9.44 -1.55 9.31
CA GLU A 33 10.52 -0.62 9.00
C GLU A 33 10.56 -0.29 7.49
N ASP A 34 10.95 0.93 7.16
CA ASP A 34 10.96 1.46 5.78
C ASP A 34 9.59 1.42 5.08
N ALA A 35 8.50 1.53 5.87
CA ALA A 35 7.13 1.52 5.36
C ALA A 35 6.89 2.50 4.19
N GLU A 36 7.56 3.65 4.20
CA GLU A 36 7.46 4.68 3.15
C GLU A 36 8.07 4.24 1.82
N GLU A 37 9.27 3.67 1.85
CA GLU A 37 9.92 3.16 0.65
C GLU A 37 9.13 1.99 0.05
N ARG A 38 8.69 1.05 0.90
CA ARG A 38 7.90 -0.11 0.48
C ARG A 38 6.55 0.31 -0.09
N ALA A 39 5.90 1.29 0.51
CA ALA A 39 4.65 1.84 -0.01
C ALA A 39 4.84 2.52 -1.37
N ALA A 40 5.94 3.26 -1.57
CA ALA A 40 6.26 3.86 -2.86
C ALA A 40 6.50 2.77 -3.94
N GLN A 41 7.27 1.73 -3.62
CA GLN A 41 7.52 0.59 -4.52
C GLN A 41 6.22 -0.12 -4.93
N ILE A 42 5.33 -0.38 -3.96
CA ILE A 42 4.02 -1.00 -4.22
C ILE A 42 3.13 -0.04 -5.04
N GLY A 43 3.14 1.25 -4.75
CA GLY A 43 2.45 2.28 -5.53
C GLY A 43 2.86 2.29 -7.00
N GLU A 44 4.16 2.20 -7.29
CA GLU A 44 4.66 2.09 -8.66
C GLU A 44 4.27 0.76 -9.32
N ALA A 45 4.23 -0.36 -8.57
CA ALA A 45 3.70 -1.62 -9.09
C ALA A 45 2.21 -1.51 -9.46
N VAL A 46 1.39 -0.84 -8.64
CA VAL A 46 -0.03 -0.58 -8.95
C VAL A 46 -0.17 0.21 -10.25
N LYS A 47 0.64 1.25 -10.46
CA LYS A 47 0.66 2.04 -11.70
C LYS A 47 1.06 1.23 -12.93
N ARG A 48 2.03 0.30 -12.78
CA ARG A 48 2.45 -0.60 -13.87
C ARG A 48 1.36 -1.59 -14.29
N TYR A 49 0.43 -1.91 -13.40
CA TYR A 49 -0.63 -2.89 -13.66
C TYR A 49 -2.04 -2.30 -13.54
N PRO A 50 -2.45 -1.29 -14.34
CA PRO A 50 -3.71 -0.55 -14.12
C PRO A 50 -4.97 -1.44 -14.10
N HIS A 51 -4.95 -2.59 -14.80
CA HIS A 51 -6.05 -3.55 -14.84
C HIS A 51 -5.99 -4.65 -13.76
N TRP A 52 -5.14 -4.54 -12.74
CA TRP A 52 -4.96 -5.58 -11.70
C TRP A 52 -6.24 -5.93 -10.93
N ARG A 53 -7.23 -5.03 -10.92
CA ARG A 53 -8.54 -5.24 -10.28
C ARG A 53 -9.45 -6.14 -11.13
N THR A 54 -9.32 -6.13 -12.44
CA THR A 54 -10.21 -6.83 -13.39
C THR A 54 -9.54 -7.98 -14.15
N SER A 55 -8.23 -7.92 -14.34
CA SER A 55 -7.42 -8.96 -14.98
C SER A 55 -6.74 -9.83 -13.93
N GLU A 56 -7.02 -11.13 -13.95
CA GLU A 56 -6.37 -12.09 -13.06
C GLU A 56 -4.85 -12.13 -13.27
N GLN A 57 -4.39 -11.99 -14.52
CA GLN A 57 -2.97 -11.94 -14.83
C GLN A 57 -2.31 -10.72 -14.17
N HIS A 58 -2.86 -9.52 -14.36
CA HIS A 58 -2.33 -8.31 -13.73
C HIS A 58 -2.41 -8.38 -12.19
N GLY A 59 -3.48 -8.97 -11.65
CA GLY A 59 -3.63 -9.18 -10.22
C GLY A 59 -2.58 -10.12 -9.65
N ARG A 60 -2.23 -11.19 -10.38
CA ARG A 60 -1.15 -12.11 -10.02
C ARG A 60 0.20 -11.40 -10.05
N GLU A 61 0.51 -10.65 -11.10
CA GLU A 61 1.77 -9.89 -11.20
C GLU A 61 1.90 -8.86 -10.08
N LEU A 62 0.82 -8.13 -9.76
CA LEU A 62 0.84 -7.18 -8.65
C LEU A 62 1.09 -7.87 -7.30
N ARG A 63 0.47 -9.03 -7.04
CA ARG A 63 0.74 -9.80 -5.82
C ARG A 63 2.22 -10.18 -5.72
N ILE A 64 2.83 -10.62 -6.81
CA ILE A 64 4.26 -10.99 -6.85
C ILE A 64 5.13 -9.78 -6.49
N GLU A 65 4.84 -8.61 -7.05
CA GLU A 65 5.58 -7.38 -6.73
C GLU A 65 5.41 -6.96 -5.26
N ILE A 66 4.20 -7.11 -4.69
CA ILE A 66 3.96 -6.84 -3.26
C ILE A 66 4.76 -7.81 -2.40
N TYR A 67 4.78 -9.11 -2.72
CA TYR A 67 5.61 -10.08 -1.99
C TYR A 67 7.09 -9.71 -2.06
N LYS A 68 7.60 -9.29 -3.22
CA LYS A 68 9.00 -8.85 -3.37
C LYS A 68 9.30 -7.63 -2.50
N ALA A 69 8.44 -6.62 -2.51
CA ALA A 69 8.61 -5.39 -1.74
C ALA A 69 8.56 -5.61 -0.22
N LEU A 70 7.89 -6.67 0.24
CA LEU A 70 7.70 -6.96 1.66
C LEU A 70 8.52 -8.14 2.18
N ARG A 71 9.24 -8.87 1.31
CA ARG A 71 10.04 -10.04 1.70
C ARG A 71 11.10 -9.71 2.75
N SER A 72 11.69 -8.51 2.69
CA SER A 72 12.70 -8.03 3.62
C SER A 72 12.13 -7.21 4.78
N ALA A 73 10.80 -7.18 4.96
CA ALA A 73 10.13 -6.33 5.94
C ALA A 73 10.02 -6.94 7.35
N GLY A 74 10.51 -8.18 7.55
CA GLY A 74 10.42 -8.86 8.85
C GLY A 74 9.01 -9.25 9.28
N ILE A 75 8.03 -9.25 8.37
CA ILE A 75 6.63 -9.59 8.66
C ILE A 75 6.50 -11.10 8.91
N GLU A 76 6.10 -11.47 10.13
CA GLU A 76 5.99 -12.86 10.58
C GLU A 76 5.04 -13.69 9.69
N ASN A 77 3.88 -13.13 9.32
CA ASN A 77 2.92 -13.78 8.42
C ASN A 77 2.72 -12.98 7.13
N LEU A 78 3.81 -12.87 6.35
CA LEU A 78 3.82 -12.13 5.09
C LEU A 78 2.68 -12.56 4.14
N SER A 79 2.36 -13.85 4.06
CA SER A 79 1.33 -14.34 3.14
C SER A 79 -0.08 -13.85 3.53
N SER A 80 -0.42 -13.95 4.82
CA SER A 80 -1.69 -13.42 5.34
C SER A 80 -1.77 -11.91 5.16
N PHE A 81 -0.67 -11.20 5.44
CA PHE A 81 -0.61 -9.76 5.28
C PHE A 81 -0.80 -9.32 3.83
N VAL A 82 -0.08 -9.93 2.88
CA VAL A 82 -0.23 -9.65 1.44
C VAL A 82 -1.67 -9.91 0.99
N LYS A 83 -2.29 -11.00 1.43
CA LYS A 83 -3.70 -11.30 1.11
C LYS A 83 -4.65 -10.24 1.66
N LYS A 84 -4.47 -9.81 2.91
CA LYS A 84 -5.25 -8.75 3.56
C LYS A 84 -5.09 -7.41 2.82
N LEU A 85 -3.85 -7.00 2.58
CA LEU A 85 -3.53 -5.77 1.85
C LEU A 85 -4.15 -5.78 0.45
N PHE A 86 -4.02 -6.89 -0.27
CA PHE A 86 -4.58 -7.01 -1.62
C PHE A 86 -6.11 -6.97 -1.63
N ASN A 87 -6.76 -7.57 -0.64
CA ASN A 87 -8.21 -7.48 -0.48
C ASN A 87 -8.66 -6.05 -0.15
N ILE A 88 -7.93 -5.34 0.73
CA ILE A 88 -8.21 -3.94 1.05
C ILE A 88 -8.08 -3.08 -0.20
N LEU A 89 -6.97 -3.18 -0.95
CA LEU A 89 -6.79 -2.41 -2.18
C LEU A 89 -7.88 -2.68 -3.23
N ARG A 90 -8.41 -3.91 -3.25
CA ARG A 90 -9.48 -4.33 -4.17
C ARG A 90 -10.85 -3.81 -3.72
N GLY A 91 -11.12 -3.82 -2.40
CA GLY A 91 -12.37 -3.37 -1.80
C GLY A 91 -12.44 -1.87 -1.48
N SER A 92 -11.33 -1.13 -1.52
CA SER A 92 -11.29 0.31 -1.18
C SER A 92 -12.02 1.22 -2.19
N LYS A 93 -12.68 0.66 -3.21
CA LYS A 93 -13.47 1.45 -4.17
C LYS A 93 -14.86 1.84 -3.65
N ASP A 94 -15.28 1.34 -2.48
CA ASP A 94 -16.60 1.61 -1.90
C ASP A 94 -16.61 2.66 -0.77
N ASP A 95 -15.46 3.18 -0.31
CA ASP A 95 -15.41 4.15 0.81
C ASP A 95 -15.16 5.61 0.38
N GLU A 96 -15.39 5.95 -0.89
CA GLU A 96 -15.34 7.35 -1.38
C GLU A 96 -16.74 7.91 -1.71
N THR A 97 -17.80 7.35 -1.10
CA THR A 97 -19.18 7.88 -1.22
C THR A 97 -19.93 7.83 0.13
N GLY A 98 -19.29 8.25 1.21
CA GLY A 98 -19.92 8.22 2.55
C GLY A 98 -19.48 9.27 3.56
N ARG A 99 -18.64 10.24 3.18
CA ARG A 99 -18.27 11.36 4.06
C ARG A 99 -18.32 12.69 3.32
N GLN A 100 -19.53 13.10 2.96
CA GLN A 100 -19.86 14.53 2.84
C GLN A 100 -21.27 14.78 3.39
N ALA A 101 -21.32 15.80 4.24
CA ALA A 101 -22.47 16.50 4.83
C ALA A 101 -23.25 15.81 5.96
#